data_AF-A0A4S2B032-F1
#
_entry.id   AF-A0A4S2B032-F1
#
_cell.length_a   1.000
_cell.length_b   1.000
_cell.length_c   1.000
_cell.angle_alpha   90.00
_cell.angle_beta   90.00
_cell.angle_gamma   90.00
#
_symmetry.space_group_name_H-M   'P 1'
#
loop_
_entity.id
_entity.type
_entity.pdbx_description
1 polymer ?
#
loop_
_entity_poly.entity_id
_entity_poly.type
_entity_poly.pdbx_seq_one_letter_code
_entity_poly.pdbx_strand_id
1 'polypeptide(L)'
;MKTFPNSRKKPKRRKKKPGRPKGHSLKNFDQTRIGFLMKHEVPIEYKLLMEVSDFLKIHAPSPELIEAISYASDDIFFKKAKFWRCLMDYKKYGLRPPYSIHTNANKELYYIHLRFKKYLI
;
A
#
# COMPACT_ATOMS: atom_id res chain seq x y z
N MET A 1 53.48 -48.86 1.53
CA MET A 1 52.68 -47.63 1.75
C MET A 1 51.30 -47.85 1.15
N LYS A 2 50.21 -47.82 1.93
CA LYS A 2 48.83 -47.94 1.42
C LYS A 2 48.21 -46.55 1.33
N THR A 3 47.88 -46.08 0.14
CA THR A 3 47.17 -44.82 -0.10
C THR A 3 45.66 -45.09 0.00
N PHE A 4 44.99 -44.41 0.94
CA PHE A 4 43.53 -44.43 1.05
C PHE A 4 42.91 -43.38 0.11
N PRO A 5 41.88 -43.69 -0.70
CA PRO A 5 41.26 -42.71 -1.56
C PRO A 5 40.45 -41.72 -0.73
N ASN A 6 40.87 -40.45 -0.73
CA ASN A 6 40.16 -39.35 -0.10
C ASN A 6 38.91 -38.99 -0.93
N SER A 7 37.80 -39.68 -0.71
CA SER A 7 36.52 -39.32 -1.31
C SER A 7 35.93 -38.09 -0.59
N ARG A 8 36.35 -36.88 -1.01
CA ARG A 8 35.68 -35.63 -0.59
C ARG A 8 34.25 -35.64 -1.11
N LYS A 9 33.28 -36.05 -0.28
CA LYS A 9 31.85 -35.96 -0.59
C LYS A 9 31.50 -34.49 -0.85
N LYS A 10 31.08 -34.17 -2.08
CA LYS A 10 30.59 -32.83 -2.44
C LYS A 10 29.43 -32.45 -1.49
N PRO A 11 29.39 -31.22 -0.94
CA PRO A 11 28.34 -30.82 -0.04
C PRO A 11 26.98 -30.86 -0.77
N LYS A 12 26.00 -31.56 -0.19
CA LYS A 12 24.62 -31.60 -0.71
C LYS A 12 24.07 -30.18 -0.76
N ARG A 13 23.76 -29.67 -1.96
CA ARG A 13 23.04 -28.41 -2.14
C ARG A 13 21.73 -28.47 -1.35
N ARG A 14 21.58 -27.60 -0.35
CA ARG A 14 20.32 -27.44 0.40
C ARG A 14 19.20 -27.11 -0.58
N LYS A 15 18.14 -27.91 -0.61
CA LYS A 15 16.92 -27.57 -1.34
C LYS A 15 16.39 -26.25 -0.76
N LYS A 16 16.26 -25.22 -1.60
CA LYS A 16 15.65 -23.95 -1.19
C LYS A 16 14.23 -24.26 -0.69
N LYS A 17 13.91 -23.82 0.52
CA LYS A 17 12.52 -23.87 1.00
C LYS A 17 11.64 -23.16 -0.02
N PRO A 18 10.44 -23.67 -0.33
CA PRO A 18 9.52 -22.95 -1.20
C PRO A 18 9.37 -21.53 -0.64
N GLY A 19 9.52 -20.53 -1.50
CA GLY A 19 9.37 -19.13 -1.13
C GLY A 19 7.95 -18.83 -0.65
N ARG A 20 7.71 -17.59 -0.24
CA ARG A 20 6.38 -17.12 0.15
C ARG A 20 5.36 -17.41 -0.98
N PRO A 21 4.15 -17.91 -0.69
CA PRO A 21 3.12 -18.15 -1.70
C PRO A 21 2.89 -16.92 -2.58
N LYS A 22 2.68 -17.15 -3.88
CA LYS A 22 2.42 -16.10 -4.87
C LYS A 22 1.15 -15.32 -4.46
N GLY A 23 1.24 -13.98 -4.41
CA GLY A 23 0.12 -13.11 -3.98
C GLY A 23 0.14 -12.69 -2.50
N HIS A 24 1.10 -13.17 -1.70
CA HIS A 24 1.18 -12.84 -0.28
C HIS A 24 2.08 -11.62 0.04
N SER A 25 2.60 -10.94 -0.99
CA SER A 25 3.43 -9.74 -0.85
C SER A 25 2.60 -8.55 -0.38
N LEU A 26 3.21 -7.72 0.47
CA LEU A 26 2.63 -6.45 0.85
C LEU A 26 2.61 -5.53 -0.37
N LYS A 27 1.53 -4.75 -0.49
CA LYS A 27 1.39 -3.69 -1.48
C LYS A 27 1.76 -2.35 -0.84
N ASN A 28 2.07 -1.39 -1.70
CA ASN A 28 2.21 0.00 -1.24
C ASN A 28 0.85 0.55 -0.83
N PHE A 29 0.86 1.56 0.03
CA PHE A 29 -0.39 2.16 0.50
C PHE A 29 -1.23 2.73 -0.65
N ASP A 30 -0.61 3.37 -1.64
CA ASP A 30 -1.29 3.92 -2.82
C ASP A 30 -1.90 2.87 -3.76
N GLN A 31 -1.52 1.60 -3.60
CA GLN A 31 -2.10 0.48 -4.34
C GLN A 31 -3.34 -0.11 -3.62
N THR A 32 -3.61 0.32 -2.39
CA THR A 32 -4.86 -0.02 -1.69
C THR A 32 -6.00 0.87 -2.19
N ARG A 33 -7.26 0.43 -2.02
CA ARG A 33 -8.43 1.24 -2.38
C ARG A 33 -8.44 2.60 -1.68
N ILE A 34 -8.15 2.60 -0.38
CA ILE A 34 -8.17 3.81 0.42
C ILE A 34 -7.01 4.74 0.06
N GLY A 35 -5.79 4.23 -0.03
CA GLY A 35 -4.62 5.04 -0.37
C GLY A 35 -4.69 5.59 -1.78
N PHE A 36 -5.16 4.80 -2.75
CA PHE A 36 -5.43 5.27 -4.11
C PHE A 36 -6.42 6.44 -4.13
N LEU A 37 -7.58 6.29 -3.47
CA LEU A 37 -8.59 7.36 -3.45
C LEU A 37 -8.09 8.61 -2.73
N MET A 38 -7.38 8.44 -1.61
CA MET A 38 -6.81 9.57 -0.87
C MET A 38 -5.79 10.33 -1.73
N LYS A 39 -4.85 9.63 -2.36
CA LYS A 39 -3.85 10.22 -3.26
C LYS A 39 -4.47 11.08 -4.37
N HIS A 40 -5.66 10.73 -4.82
CA HIS A 40 -6.31 11.37 -5.95
C HIS A 40 -7.39 12.41 -5.60
N GLU A 41 -8.23 12.17 -4.59
CA GLU A 41 -9.32 13.08 -4.22
C GLU A 41 -8.93 14.08 -3.13
N VAL A 42 -7.97 13.73 -2.27
CA VAL A 42 -7.49 14.54 -1.14
C VAL A 42 -5.95 14.48 -1.06
N PRO A 43 -5.25 14.97 -2.11
CA PRO A 43 -3.80 14.81 -2.23
C PRO A 43 -3.01 15.52 -1.13
N ILE A 44 -3.56 16.60 -0.54
CA ILE A 44 -2.90 17.37 0.53
C ILE A 44 -2.87 16.51 1.80
N GLU A 45 -4.02 15.99 2.22
CA GLU A 45 -4.14 15.10 3.37
C GLU A 45 -3.37 13.80 3.17
N TYR A 46 -3.40 13.25 1.96
CA TYR A 46 -2.58 12.09 1.62
C TYR A 46 -1.09 12.37 1.81
N LYS A 47 -0.59 13.51 1.31
CA LYS A 47 0.82 13.88 1.43
C LYS A 47 1.21 14.04 2.91
N LEU A 48 0.41 14.76 3.69
CA LEU A 48 0.64 14.93 5.12
C LEU A 48 0.66 13.58 5.86
N LEU A 49 -0.29 12.70 5.56
CA LEU A 49 -0.36 11.36 6.15
C LEU A 49 0.89 10.53 5.85
N MET A 50 1.40 10.59 4.62
CA MET A 50 2.61 9.88 4.22
C MET A 50 3.86 10.48 4.88
N GLU A 51 3.97 11.81 4.97
CA GLU A 51 5.08 12.48 5.66
C GLU A 51 5.13 12.10 7.16
N VAL A 52 3.98 12.06 7.81
CA VAL A 52 3.87 11.58 9.20
C VAL A 52 4.26 10.10 9.31
N SER A 53 3.84 9.27 8.35
CA SER A 53 4.20 7.85 8.31
C SER A 53 5.72 7.65 8.16
N ASP A 54 6.34 8.43 7.27
CA ASP A 54 7.79 8.41 7.04
C ASP A 54 8.56 8.90 8.27
N PHE A 55 8.09 9.97 8.92
CA PHE A 55 8.66 10.48 10.16
C PHE A 55 8.62 9.44 11.29
N LEU A 56 7.49 8.74 11.43
CA LEU A 56 7.32 7.64 12.39
C LEU A 56 8.02 6.34 11.95
N LYS A 57 8.63 6.30 10.76
CA LYS A 57 9.28 5.13 10.15
C LYS A 57 8.34 3.93 10.02
N ILE A 58 7.06 4.17 9.79
CA ILE A 58 6.05 3.14 9.52
C ILE A 58 5.86 2.99 8.01
N HIS A 59 5.79 1.75 7.53
CA HIS A 59 5.66 1.46 6.09
C HIS A 59 4.32 1.95 5.48
N ALA A 60 3.28 2.01 6.29
CA ALA A 60 1.99 2.53 5.89
C ALA A 60 1.24 3.08 7.11
N PRO A 61 0.36 4.07 6.91
CA PRO A 61 -0.46 4.61 7.98
C PRO A 61 -1.40 3.56 8.56
N SER A 62 -1.62 3.63 9.88
CA SER A 62 -2.61 2.80 10.54
C SER A 62 -4.03 3.23 10.17
N PRO A 63 -5.02 2.31 10.19
CA PRO A 63 -6.40 2.69 9.94
C PRO A 63 -6.94 3.75 10.90
N GLU A 64 -6.51 3.73 12.17
CA GLU A 64 -6.91 4.68 13.20
C GLU A 64 -6.37 6.08 12.89
N LEU A 65 -5.15 6.18 12.36
CA LEU A 65 -4.57 7.45 11.93
C LEU A 65 -5.33 8.02 10.72
N ILE A 66 -5.69 7.18 9.75
CA ILE A 66 -6.49 7.59 8.59
C ILE A 66 -7.87 8.10 9.03
N GLU A 67 -8.49 7.39 9.97
CA GLU A 67 -9.79 7.75 10.55
C GLU A 67 -9.72 9.06 11.32
N ALA A 68 -8.68 9.26 12.15
CA ALA A 68 -8.48 10.52 12.87
C ALA A 68 -8.33 11.72 11.93
N ILE A 69 -7.54 11.59 10.85
CA ILE A 69 -7.43 12.64 9.83
C ILE A 69 -8.78 12.90 9.15
N SER A 70 -9.56 11.85 8.89
CA SER A 70 -10.86 11.99 8.25
C SER A 70 -11.88 12.76 9.09
N TYR A 71 -11.78 12.69 10.41
CA TYR A 71 -12.59 13.49 11.33
C TYR A 71 -12.05 14.91 11.49
N ALA A 72 -10.74 15.11 11.36
CA ALA A 72 -10.10 16.41 11.51
C ALA A 72 -10.18 17.28 10.24
N SER A 73 -10.28 16.68 9.04
CA SER A 73 -10.40 17.42 7.78
C SER A 73 -11.85 17.75 7.45
N ASP A 74 -12.07 18.96 6.94
CA ASP A 74 -13.39 19.43 6.46
C ASP A 74 -13.76 18.91 5.06
N ASP A 75 -12.88 18.16 4.40
CA ASP A 75 -13.07 17.73 3.02
C ASP A 75 -14.28 16.80 2.86
N ILE A 76 -15.16 17.13 1.91
CA ILE A 76 -16.39 16.37 1.62
C ILE A 76 -16.08 14.90 1.29
N PHE A 77 -14.91 14.59 0.73
CA PHE A 77 -14.51 13.21 0.43
C PHE A 77 -14.59 12.29 1.65
N PHE A 78 -14.19 12.74 2.83
CA PHE A 78 -14.23 11.95 4.07
C PHE A 78 -15.65 11.65 4.56
N LYS A 79 -16.62 12.47 4.16
CA LYS A 79 -18.05 12.26 4.46
C LYS A 79 -18.71 11.27 3.50
N LYS A 80 -18.07 10.91 2.38
CA LYS A 80 -18.64 10.00 1.38
C LYS A 80 -18.61 8.54 1.86
N ALA A 81 -19.70 7.80 1.65
CA ALA A 81 -19.77 6.37 1.96
C ALA A 81 -18.70 5.50 1.26
N LYS A 82 -18.15 5.97 0.13
CA LYS A 82 -17.05 5.26 -0.55
C LYS A 82 -15.74 5.27 0.25
N PHE A 83 -15.47 6.35 0.99
CA PHE A 83 -14.30 6.45 1.85
C PHE A 83 -14.37 5.39 2.97
N TRP A 84 -15.47 5.40 3.74
CA TRP A 84 -15.69 4.46 4.84
C TRP A 84 -15.64 2.99 4.40
N ARG A 85 -16.24 2.65 3.24
CA ARG A 85 -16.13 1.31 2.67
C ARG A 85 -14.67 0.90 2.41
N CYS A 86 -13.87 1.80 1.85
CA CYS A 86 -12.46 1.52 1.57
C CYS A 86 -11.61 1.49 2.85
N LEU A 87 -11.95 2.28 3.86
CA LEU A 87 -11.31 2.24 5.18
C LEU A 87 -11.59 0.91 5.88
N MET A 88 -12.83 0.41 5.85
CA MET A 88 -13.18 -0.90 6.40
C MET A 88 -12.44 -2.04 5.68
N ASP A 89 -12.35 -1.99 4.35
CA ASP A 89 -11.53 -2.93 3.58
C ASP A 89 -10.07 -2.89 4.06
N TYR A 90 -9.52 -1.70 4.29
CA TYR A 90 -8.15 -1.55 4.79
C TYR A 90 -7.99 -2.03 6.24
N LYS A 91 -8.96 -1.83 7.13
CA LYS A 91 -8.96 -2.42 8.48
C LYS A 91 -8.92 -3.96 8.42
N LYS A 92 -9.66 -4.55 7.48
CA LYS A 92 -9.74 -6.02 7.32
C LYS A 92 -8.49 -6.63 6.69
N TYR A 93 -7.96 -6.01 5.65
CA TYR A 93 -6.93 -6.61 4.79
C TYR A 93 -5.55 -5.93 4.89
N GLY A 94 -5.49 -4.70 5.42
CA GLY A 94 -4.30 -3.85 5.44
C GLY A 94 -3.70 -3.68 4.05
N LEU A 95 -2.38 -3.81 3.97
CA LEU A 95 -1.60 -3.77 2.73
C LEU A 95 -1.70 -5.06 1.88
N ARG A 96 -2.67 -5.94 2.15
CA ARG A 96 -2.93 -7.15 1.35
C ARG A 96 -4.35 -7.12 0.77
N PRO A 97 -4.69 -6.08 -0.03
CA PRO A 97 -6.02 -5.99 -0.60
C PRO A 97 -6.29 -7.19 -1.53
N PRO A 98 -7.56 -7.60 -1.69
CA PRO A 98 -7.93 -8.67 -2.63
C PRO A 98 -7.45 -8.41 -4.07
N TYR A 99 -7.37 -7.13 -4.46
CA TYR A 99 -6.79 -6.67 -5.72
C TYR A 99 -6.02 -5.36 -5.50
N SER A 100 -4.86 -5.21 -6.17
CA SER A 100 -4.11 -3.96 -6.15
C SER A 100 -4.60 -3.00 -7.24
N ILE A 101 -4.72 -1.73 -6.91
CA ILE A 101 -5.04 -0.70 -7.88
C ILE A 101 -3.76 -0.19 -8.51
N HIS A 102 -3.80 -0.08 -9.83
CA HIS A 102 -2.77 0.57 -10.63
C HIS A 102 -3.40 1.71 -11.42
N THR A 103 -2.73 2.86 -11.42
CA THR A 103 -3.12 3.99 -12.24
C THR A 103 -2.60 3.82 -13.67
N ASN A 104 -3.30 4.44 -14.61
CA ASN A 104 -2.90 4.58 -16.00
C ASN A 104 -3.11 6.05 -16.39
N ALA A 105 -2.58 6.47 -17.55
CA ALA A 105 -2.67 7.86 -18.01
C ALA A 105 -4.10 8.41 -17.98
N ASN A 106 -5.08 7.63 -18.44
CA ASN A 106 -6.48 8.05 -18.48
C ASN A 106 -7.09 8.26 -17.08
N LYS A 107 -6.79 7.37 -16.12
CA LYS A 107 -7.21 7.51 -14.72
C LYS A 107 -6.55 8.73 -14.07
N GLU A 108 -5.26 8.95 -14.32
CA GLU A 108 -4.56 10.14 -13.81
C GLU A 108 -5.21 11.42 -14.33
N LEU A 109 -5.43 11.51 -15.66
CA LEU A 109 -6.08 12.66 -16.29
C LEU A 109 -7.48 12.93 -15.72
N TYR A 110 -8.28 11.88 -15.48
CA TYR A 110 -9.58 12.00 -14.84
C TYR A 110 -9.49 12.66 -13.46
N TYR A 111 -8.60 12.17 -12.59
CA TYR A 111 -8.46 12.73 -11.25
C TYR A 111 -7.77 14.09 -11.22
N ILE A 112 -6.88 14.37 -12.17
CA ILE A 112 -6.33 15.71 -12.38
C ILE A 112 -7.46 16.69 -12.66
N HIS A 113 -8.33 16.38 -13.63
CA HIS A 113 -9.49 17.23 -13.96
C HIS A 113 -10.42 17.42 -12.75
N LEU A 114 -10.70 16.34 -12.00
CA LEU A 114 -11.50 16.41 -10.79
C LEU A 114 -10.89 17.36 -9.74
N ARG A 115 -9.57 17.33 -9.55
CA ARG A 115 -8.87 18.21 -8.60
C ARG A 115 -8.86 19.66 -9.05
N PHE A 116 -8.66 19.93 -10.35
CA PHE A 116 -8.75 21.29 -10.89
C PHE A 116 -10.11 21.91 -10.55
N LYS A 117 -11.20 21.18 -10.79
CA LYS A 117 -12.56 21.63 -10.46
C LYS A 117 -12.79 21.82 -8.95
N LYS A 118 -12.05 21.11 -8.10
CA LYS A 118 -12.24 21.14 -6.64
C LYS A 118 -11.47 22.27 -5.96
N TYR A 119 -10.28 22.59 -6.46
CA TYR A 119 -9.34 23.49 -5.76
C TYR A 119 -9.09 24.82 -6.48
N LEU A 120 -9.37 24.92 -7.78
CA LEU A 120 -9.05 26.10 -8.59
C LEU A 120 -10.27 26.83 -9.16
N ILE A 121 -11.44 26.19 -9.14
CA ILE A 121 -12.73 26.73 -9.57
C ILE A 121 -13.64 26.74 -8.35
#